data_AF-R7LDT7-F1
#
_entry.id   AF-R7LDT7-F1
#
_cell.length_a   1.000
_cell.length_b   1.000
_cell.length_c   1.000
_cell.angle_alpha   90.00
_cell.angle_beta   90.00
_cell.angle_gamma   90.00
#
_symmetry.space_group_name_H-M   'P 1'
#
loop_
_entity.id
_entity.type
_entity.pdbx_description
1 polymer ?
#
loop_
_entity_poly.entity_id
_entity_poly.type
_entity_poly.pdbx_seq_one_letter_code
_entity_poly.pdbx_strand_id
1 'polypeptide(L)'
;MNTNTKADNPQLMAQGMTNIYDEVSTSVASAIKQDLMNHFGKGLYYRMKNGEKNITPEQQTYIAEIFEKHGATNPPVYDRMITN
;
A
#
# COMPACT_ATOMS: atom_id res chain seq x y z
N MET A 1 36.48 -1.69 -9.55
CA MET A 1 36.13 -1.41 -8.14
C MET A 1 34.75 -1.98 -7.93
N ASN A 2 34.65 -3.02 -7.10
CA ASN A 2 33.47 -3.85 -6.97
C ASN A 2 33.06 -3.72 -5.52
N THR A 3 31.88 -3.18 -5.25
CA THR A 3 31.20 -3.38 -3.96
C THR A 3 29.73 -3.65 -4.23
N ASN A 4 29.46 -4.95 -4.29
CA ASN A 4 28.16 -5.59 -4.15
C ASN A 4 27.54 -5.19 -2.80
N THR A 5 26.33 -4.60 -2.79
CA THR A 5 25.32 -4.80 -1.73
C THR A 5 23.98 -4.21 -2.18
N LYS A 6 23.22 -4.95 -2.99
CA LYS A 6 21.75 -4.88 -2.88
C LYS A 6 21.46 -5.38 -1.48
N ALA A 7 21.06 -4.48 -0.58
CA ALA A 7 20.73 -4.83 0.78
C ALA A 7 19.74 -6.00 0.78
N ASP A 8 20.11 -7.10 1.42
CA ASP A 8 19.23 -8.15 1.91
C ASP A 8 18.29 -7.55 2.99
N ASN A 9 17.50 -6.55 2.60
CA ASN A 9 16.36 -6.16 3.39
C ASN A 9 15.28 -7.16 3.02
N PRO A 10 14.78 -8.00 3.94
CA PRO A 10 13.63 -8.84 3.64
C PRO A 10 12.56 -7.89 3.09
N GLN A 11 12.18 -8.07 1.83
CA GLN A 11 11.17 -7.26 1.17
C GLN A 11 9.85 -7.58 1.85
N LEU A 12 9.59 -6.90 2.97
CA LEU A 12 8.40 -7.12 3.78
C LEU A 12 7.20 -6.80 2.91
N MET A 13 6.37 -7.82 2.69
CA MET A 13 5.10 -7.63 2.03
C MET A 13 4.07 -7.24 3.09
N ALA A 14 3.10 -6.45 2.69
CA ALA A 14 1.95 -6.15 3.52
C ALA A 14 0.79 -7.08 3.14
N GLN A 15 -0.14 -7.29 4.06
CA GLN A 15 -1.36 -8.04 3.80
C GLN A 15 -2.53 -7.36 4.53
N GLY A 16 -3.60 -7.10 3.80
CA GLY A 16 -4.80 -6.46 4.33
C GLY A 16 -4.69 -4.93 4.38
N MET A 17 -5.81 -4.27 4.10
CA MET A 17 -5.96 -2.81 4.11
C MET A 17 -7.30 -2.43 4.74
N THR A 18 -7.72 -3.15 5.79
CA THR A 18 -9.06 -2.98 6.35
C THR A 18 -9.24 -1.59 6.95
N ASN A 19 -8.20 -1.09 7.61
CA ASN A 19 -8.18 0.16 8.36
C ASN A 19 -7.34 1.26 7.67
N ILE A 20 -7.01 1.08 6.38
CA ILE A 20 -6.06 1.96 5.67
C ILE A 20 -6.53 3.42 5.57
N TYR A 21 -7.82 3.68 5.82
CA TYR A 21 -8.43 5.00 5.71
C TYR A 21 -8.82 5.64 7.05
N ASP A 22 -8.55 4.99 8.19
CA ASP A 22 -9.05 5.43 9.50
C ASP A 22 -8.52 6.83 9.88
N GLU A 23 -7.32 7.17 9.42
CA GLU A 23 -6.62 8.42 9.71
C GLU A 23 -6.85 9.52 8.65
N VAL A 24 -7.72 9.30 7.67
CA VAL A 24 -8.03 10.29 6.62
C VAL A 24 -9.53 10.60 6.60
N SER A 25 -9.87 11.83 6.18
CA SER A 25 -11.27 12.23 6.03
C SER A 25 -11.99 11.41 4.96
N THR A 26 -13.31 11.24 5.08
CA THR A 26 -14.11 10.42 4.15
C THR A 26 -14.01 10.87 2.69
N SER A 27 -13.84 12.17 2.44
CA SER A 27 -13.64 12.72 1.09
C SER A 27 -12.30 12.31 0.51
N VAL A 28 -11.21 12.44 1.29
CA VAL A 28 -9.86 12.02 0.91
C VAL A 28 -9.80 10.50 0.72
N ALA A 29 -10.40 9.73 1.62
CA ALA A 29 -10.49 8.28 1.51
C ALA A 29 -11.15 7.83 0.20
N SER A 30 -12.24 8.50 -0.20
CA SER A 30 -12.96 8.19 -1.43
C SER A 30 -12.11 8.50 -2.68
N ALA A 31 -11.39 9.63 -2.68
CA ALA A 31 -10.50 10.01 -3.78
C ALA A 31 -9.31 9.05 -3.92
N ILE A 32 -8.65 8.72 -2.81
CA ILE A 32 -7.56 7.73 -2.77
C ILE A 32 -8.07 6.38 -3.27
N LYS A 33 -9.20 5.89 -2.76
CA LYS A 33 -9.79 4.61 -3.18
C LYS A 33 -10.03 4.57 -4.68
N GLN A 34 -10.56 5.65 -5.25
CA GLN A 34 -10.79 5.74 -6.69
C GLN A 34 -9.49 5.66 -7.49
N ASP A 35 -8.44 6.39 -7.09
CA ASP A 35 -7.13 6.34 -7.75
C ASP A 35 -6.50 4.94 -7.66
N LEU A 36 -6.52 4.30 -6.49
CA LEU A 36 -6.02 2.95 -6.30
C LEU A 36 -6.80 1.93 -7.16
N MET A 37 -8.12 2.05 -7.22
CA MET A 37 -8.95 1.19 -8.06
C MET A 37 -8.73 1.41 -9.55
N ASN A 38 -8.45 2.65 -9.98
CA ASN A 38 -8.13 2.97 -11.36
C ASN A 38 -6.77 2.39 -11.77
N HIS A 39 -5.78 2.42 -10.88
CA HIS A 39 -4.44 1.90 -11.15
C HIS A 39 -4.36 0.36 -11.08
N PHE A 40 -4.82 -0.23 -9.97
CA PHE A 40 -4.72 -1.68 -9.75
C PHE A 40 -5.87 -2.48 -10.38
N GLY A 41 -6.98 -1.82 -10.68
CA GLY A 41 -8.24 -2.49 -11.01
C GLY A 41 -9.00 -2.94 -9.77
N LYS A 42 -10.33 -2.93 -9.87
CA LYS A 42 -11.26 -3.29 -8.77
C LYS A 42 -10.95 -4.66 -8.15
N GLY A 43 -10.70 -5.67 -8.97
CA GLY A 43 -10.46 -7.04 -8.50
C GLY A 43 -9.21 -7.16 -7.64
N LEU A 44 -8.07 -6.65 -8.12
CA LEU A 44 -6.81 -6.71 -7.38
C LEU A 44 -6.90 -5.89 -6.09
N TYR A 45 -7.48 -4.68 -6.15
CA TYR A 45 -7.67 -3.83 -4.98
C TYR A 45 -8.40 -4.57 -3.84
N TYR A 46 -9.54 -5.20 -4.13
CA TYR A 46 -10.29 -5.90 -3.07
C TYR A 46 -9.59 -7.14 -2.55
N ARG A 47 -8.85 -7.87 -3.40
CA ARG A 47 -8.05 -9.02 -2.95
C ARG A 47 -6.91 -8.59 -2.03
N MET A 48 -6.25 -7.47 -2.32
CA MET A 48 -5.26 -6.87 -1.42
C MET A 48 -5.92 -6.37 -0.13
N LYS A 49 -7.08 -5.70 -0.24
CA LYS A 49 -7.81 -5.15 0.91
C LYS A 49 -8.23 -6.23 1.90
N ASN A 50 -8.73 -7.36 1.40
CA ASN A 50 -9.17 -8.49 2.21
C ASN A 50 -8.01 -9.39 2.68
N GLY A 51 -6.77 -9.08 2.28
CA GLY A 51 -5.60 -9.89 2.59
C GLY A 51 -5.51 -11.22 1.81
N GLU A 52 -6.33 -11.42 0.78
CA GLU A 52 -6.25 -12.59 -0.12
C GLU A 52 -5.01 -12.56 -1.02
N LYS A 53 -4.46 -11.36 -1.26
CA LYS A 53 -3.22 -11.15 -2.01
C LYS A 53 -2.27 -10.23 -1.25
N ASN A 54 -1.01 -10.65 -1.17
CA ASN A 54 0.04 -9.84 -0.56
C ASN A 54 0.33 -8.60 -1.42
N ILE A 55 0.70 -7.53 -0.73
CA ILE A 55 1.02 -6.22 -1.28
C ILE A 55 2.54 -6.12 -1.32
N THR A 56 3.10 -6.13 -2.53
CA THR A 56 4.56 -6.05 -2.72
C THR A 56 5.09 -4.70 -2.24
N PRO A 57 6.40 -4.58 -1.94
CA PRO A 57 6.99 -3.28 -1.59
C PRO A 57 6.74 -2.19 -2.64
N GLU A 58 6.79 -2.54 -3.93
CA GLU A 58 6.47 -1.63 -5.03
C GLU A 58 5.03 -1.12 -4.96
N GLN A 59 4.08 -2.01 -4.68
CA GLN A 59 2.68 -1.64 -4.48
C GLN A 59 2.49 -0.78 -3.23
N GLN A 60 3.23 -1.07 -2.14
CA GLN A 60 3.19 -0.26 -0.93
C GLN A 60 3.70 1.16 -1.18
N THR A 61 4.79 1.31 -1.94
CA THR A 61 5.32 2.61 -2.35
C THR A 61 4.28 3.39 -3.15
N TYR A 62 3.66 2.76 -4.16
CA TYR A 62 2.61 3.42 -4.94
C TYR A 62 1.42 3.86 -4.08
N ILE A 63 0.98 3.00 -3.14
CA ILE A 63 -0.10 3.36 -2.21
C ILE A 63 0.31 4.58 -1.37
N ALA A 64 1.53 4.62 -0.84
CA ALA A 64 2.03 5.76 -0.08
C ALA A 64 2.06 7.05 -0.92
N GLU A 65 2.54 7.00 -2.17
CA GLU A 65 2.55 8.14 -3.09
C GLU A 65 1.13 8.69 -3.35
N ILE A 66 0.13 7.82 -3.47
CA ILE A 66 -1.26 8.25 -3.62
C ILE A 66 -1.78 8.92 -2.35
N PHE A 67 -1.43 8.42 -1.17
CA PHE A 67 -1.79 9.07 0.09
C PHE A 67 -1.20 10.49 0.18
N GLU A 68 0.10 10.64 -0.13
CA GLU A 68 0.78 11.93 -0.15
C GLU A 68 0.17 12.90 -1.18
N LYS A 69 -0.13 12.41 -2.39
CA LYS A 69 -0.77 13.19 -3.46
C LYS A 69 -2.12 13.78 -3.02
N HIS A 70 -2.88 13.06 -2.21
CA HIS A 70 -4.17 13.52 -1.68
C HIS A 70 -4.05 14.27 -0.34
N GLY A 71 -2.82 14.60 0.08
CA GLY A 71 -2.55 15.41 1.27
C GLY A 71 -2.71 14.65 2.59
N ALA A 72 -2.66 13.31 2.58
CA ALA A 72 -2.62 12.54 3.80
C ALA A 72 -1.27 12.77 4.52
N THR A 73 -1.34 13.15 5.80
CA THR A 73 -0.15 13.40 6.62
C THR A 73 0.47 12.12 7.17
N ASN A 74 -0.33 11.06 7.26
CA ASN A 74 0.06 9.78 7.82
C ASN A 74 0.27 8.76 6.69
N PRO A 75 1.29 7.90 6.78
CA PRO A 75 1.49 6.81 5.83
C PRO A 75 0.36 5.78 5.94
N PRO A 76 0.09 5.00 4.88
CA PRO A 76 -0.89 3.92 4.91
C PRO A 76 -0.53 2.87 5.96
N VAL A 77 -1.49 2.50 6.79
CA VAL A 77 -1.36 1.42 7.79
C VAL A 77 -1.98 0.14 7.23
N TYR A 78 -1.18 -0.93 7.22
CA TYR A 78 -1.59 -2.26 6.75
C TYR A 78 -1.96 -3.16 7.92
N ASP A 79 -2.80 -4.17 7.67
CA ASP A 79 -3.28 -5.05 8.75
C ASP A 79 -2.14 -5.94 9.29
N ARG A 80 -1.24 -6.42 8.41
CA ARG A 80 -0.07 -7.23 8.78
C ARG A 80 1.12 -6.99 7.86
N MET A 81 2.34 -7.09 8.42
CA MET A 81 3.60 -7.17 7.68
C MET A 81 4.10 -8.61 7.73
N ILE A 82 4.54 -9.15 6.58
CA ILE A 82 5.05 -10.52 6.45
C ILE A 82 6.40 -10.53 5.74
N THR A 83 7.29 -11.39 6.21
CA THR A 83 8.59 -11.66 5.59
C THR A 83 8.45 -12.87 4.67
N ASN A 84 8.96 -12.76 3.44
CA ASN A 84 9.03 -13.89 2.51
C ASN A 84 10.28 -14.74 2.73
#